data_AF-A0A954X230-F1
#
_entry.id   AF-A0A954X230-F1
#
_cell.length_a   1.000
_cell.length_b   1.000
_cell.length_c   1.000
_cell.angle_alpha   90.00
_cell.angle_beta   90.00
_cell.angle_gamma   90.00
#
_symmetry.space_group_name_H-M   'P 1'
#
loop_
_entity.id
_entity.type
_entity.pdbx_description
1 polymer ?
#
loop_
_entity_poly.entity_id
_entity_poly.type
_entity_poly.pdbx_seq_one_letter_code
_entity_poly.pdbx_strand_id
1 'polypeptide(L)'
;PMIGFLHASTARFPALAADLQEPFRPLMERAVIEATHVLRPRDFRLADNGPYRLAIAPAAARSFQAILWRHWALEYRASETDSPASYRQRLVRMARGLRRHLLDSEQPFAPPRQT
;
A
#
# COMPACT_ATOMS: atom_id res chain seq x y z
N PRO A 1 14.45 2.46 -6.61
CA PRO A 1 13.08 2.98 -6.30
C PRO A 1 12.78 4.38 -6.87
N MET A 2 13.78 5.16 -7.30
CA MET A 2 13.59 6.56 -7.69
C MET A 2 13.04 6.75 -9.11
N ILE A 3 13.05 5.70 -9.94
CA ILE A 3 12.61 5.75 -11.33
C ILE A 3 11.21 5.14 -11.42
N GLY A 4 10.19 5.97 -11.61
CA GLY A 4 8.82 5.57 -11.87
C GLY A 4 8.46 5.64 -13.37
N PHE A 5 7.44 4.89 -13.75
CA PHE A 5 6.80 4.88 -15.06
C PHE A 5 5.57 5.79 -15.10
N LEU A 6 4.78 5.83 -14.01
CA LEU A 6 3.58 6.67 -13.92
C LEU A 6 3.88 7.97 -13.17
N HIS A 7 4.54 7.89 -12.01
CA HIS A 7 4.92 9.08 -11.26
C HIS A 7 6.24 9.69 -11.75
N ALA A 8 6.28 11.01 -11.82
CA ALA A 8 7.48 11.74 -12.19
C ALA A 8 8.62 11.47 -11.19
N SER A 9 9.78 11.12 -11.74
CA SER A 9 10.99 10.85 -10.97
C SER A 9 11.68 12.17 -10.61
N THR A 10 11.34 12.73 -9.46
CA THR A 10 12.18 13.76 -8.84
C THR A 10 13.19 13.07 -7.92
N ALA A 11 14.44 13.55 -7.87
CA ALA A 11 15.55 12.87 -7.19
C ALA A 11 15.34 12.56 -5.69
N ARG A 12 14.24 13.04 -5.08
CA ARG A 12 13.87 12.82 -3.66
C ARG A 12 12.58 12.03 -3.47
N PHE A 13 11.85 11.70 -4.53
CA PHE A 13 10.58 10.97 -4.46
C PHE A 13 10.75 9.52 -4.94
N PRO A 14 10.37 8.51 -4.14
CA PRO A 14 10.48 7.11 -4.54
C PRO A 14 9.37 6.73 -5.54
N ALA A 15 9.48 7.25 -6.77
CA ALA A 15 8.46 7.17 -7.81
C ALA A 15 8.03 5.73 -8.14
N LEU A 16 8.96 4.78 -8.16
CA LEU A 16 8.63 3.36 -8.36
C LEU A 16 7.79 2.79 -7.23
N ALA A 17 8.08 3.17 -5.99
CA ALA A 17 7.29 2.70 -4.85
C ALA A 17 5.87 3.28 -4.93
N ALA A 18 5.74 4.53 -5.37
CA ALA A 18 4.44 5.14 -5.61
C ALA A 18 3.67 4.43 -6.72
N ASP A 19 4.31 4.09 -7.84
CA ASP A 19 3.67 3.31 -8.90
C ASP A 19 3.20 1.93 -8.41
N LEU A 20 4.06 1.23 -7.66
CA LEU A 20 3.73 -0.08 -7.10
C LEU A 20 2.65 -0.03 -6.02
N GLN A 21 2.38 1.15 -5.44
CA GLN A 21 1.31 1.30 -4.44
C GLN A 21 -0.07 1.39 -5.08
N GLU A 22 -0.17 1.86 -6.34
CA GLU A 22 -1.44 2.21 -6.98
C GLU A 22 -2.47 1.07 -6.93
N PRO A 23 -2.12 -0.18 -7.27
CA PRO A 23 -3.08 -1.29 -7.23
C PRO A 23 -3.61 -1.59 -5.81
N PHE A 24 -2.89 -1.15 -4.77
CA PHE A 24 -3.20 -1.44 -3.37
C PHE A 24 -3.81 -0.25 -2.62
N ARG A 25 -4.02 0.91 -3.26
CA ARG A 25 -4.67 2.07 -2.61
C ARG A 25 -6.03 1.73 -1.98
N PRO A 26 -6.93 0.95 -2.62
CA PRO A 26 -8.20 0.57 -2.00
C PRO A 26 -8.05 -0.20 -0.69
N LEU A 27 -6.93 -0.92 -0.48
CA LEU A 27 -6.64 -1.61 0.78
C LEU A 27 -6.43 -0.62 1.93
N MET A 28 -5.72 0.47 1.66
CA MET A 28 -5.52 1.55 2.63
C MET A 28 -6.83 2.25 2.96
N GLU A 29 -7.66 2.53 1.95
CA GLU A 29 -8.98 3.14 2.15
C GLU A 29 -9.86 2.29 3.06
N ARG A 30 -9.93 0.98 2.82
CA ARG A 30 -10.65 0.02 3.68
C ARG A 30 -10.12 0.03 5.12
N ALA A 31 -8.79 0.05 5.29
CA ALA A 31 -8.17 0.14 6.62
C ALA A 31 -8.52 1.46 7.33
N VAL A 32 -8.56 2.58 6.61
CA VAL A 32 -8.95 3.89 7.18
C VAL A 32 -10.43 3.90 7.56
N ILE A 33 -11.31 3.39 6.70
CA ILE A 33 -12.75 3.26 7.00
C ILE A 33 -12.93 2.44 8.28
N GLU A 34 -12.29 1.27 8.39
CA GLU A 34 -12.35 0.45 9.60
C GLU A 34 -11.83 1.21 10.83
N ALA A 35 -10.73 1.95 10.68
CA ALA A 35 -10.16 2.75 11.75
C ALA A 35 -11.11 3.84 12.25
N THR A 36 -12.02 4.38 11.43
CA THR A 36 -13.02 5.37 11.89
C THR A 36 -13.97 4.81 12.95
N HIS A 37 -14.17 3.50 13.00
CA HIS A 37 -15.00 2.87 14.04
C HIS A 37 -14.27 2.75 15.39
N VAL A 38 -12.93 2.70 15.37
CA VAL A 38 -12.08 2.46 16.54
C VAL A 38 -11.48 3.76 17.08
N LEU A 39 -10.98 4.61 16.20
CA LEU A 39 -10.34 5.87 16.54
C LEU A 39 -11.39 6.95 16.83
N ARG A 40 -11.03 7.90 17.69
CA ARG A 40 -11.87 9.03 18.11
C ARG A 40 -11.13 10.33 17.91
N PRO A 41 -11.82 11.49 17.82
CA PRO A 41 -11.16 12.79 17.68
C PRO A 41 -10.07 13.05 18.73
N ARG A 42 -10.26 12.58 19.98
CA ARG A 42 -9.26 12.69 21.07
C ARG A 42 -7.93 11.95 20.81
N ASP A 43 -7.92 11.02 19.87
CA ASP A 43 -6.73 10.28 19.47
C ASP A 43 -5.84 11.08 18.50
N PHE A 44 -6.30 12.26 18.10
CA PHE A 44 -5.57 13.17 17.23
C PHE A 44 -5.30 14.48 17.96
N ARG A 45 -4.12 15.05 17.70
CA ARG A 45 -3.69 16.34 18.24
C ARG A 45 -3.21 17.23 17.11
N LEU A 46 -3.46 18.53 17.24
CA LEU A 46 -2.79 19.50 16.38
C LEU A 46 -1.29 19.42 16.65
N ALA A 47 -0.52 19.42 15.56
CA ALA A 47 0.93 19.43 15.61
C ALA A 47 1.40 20.76 15.03
N ASP A 48 1.83 21.66 15.92
CA ASP A 48 2.32 22.98 15.52
C ASP A 48 3.73 22.91 14.89
N ASN A 49 4.46 21.83 15.20
CA ASN A 49 5.85 21.63 14.84
C ASN A 49 6.01 20.33 14.04
N GLY A 50 5.71 20.37 12.74
CA GLY A 50 5.88 19.22 11.85
C GLY A 50 5.39 19.49 10.43
N PRO A 51 5.68 18.60 9.48
CA PRO A 51 5.24 18.74 8.09
C PRO A 51 3.71 18.60 7.93
N TYR A 52 3.01 18.11 8.96
CA TYR A 52 1.56 17.90 8.96
C TYR A 52 0.92 18.54 10.18
N ARG A 53 -0.25 19.15 9.98
CA ARG A 53 -1.01 19.85 11.03
C ARG A 53 -1.67 18.92 12.06
N LEU A 54 -1.69 17.62 11.80
CA LEU A 54 -2.36 16.62 12.62
C LEU A 54 -1.40 15.48 12.95
N ALA A 55 -1.29 15.13 14.22
CA ALA A 55 -0.56 13.96 14.70
C ALA A 55 -1.51 13.00 15.40
N ILE A 56 -1.31 11.70 15.17
CA ILE A 56 -2.03 10.63 15.87
C ILE A 56 -1.30 10.30 17.18
N ALA A 57 -2.05 10.03 18.25
CA ALA A 57 -1.50 9.62 19.53
C ALA A 57 -0.79 8.25 19.39
N PRO A 58 0.31 7.98 20.12
CA PRO A 58 1.07 6.75 19.95
C PRO A 58 0.25 5.46 20.14
N ALA A 59 -0.70 5.45 21.09
CA ALA A 59 -1.58 4.31 21.30
C ALA A 59 -2.53 4.08 20.11
N ALA A 60 -3.13 5.15 19.60
CA ALA A 60 -3.98 5.12 18.42
C ALA A 60 -3.23 4.73 17.15
N ALA A 61 -1.98 5.16 17.00
CA ALA A 61 -1.10 4.78 15.90
C ALA A 61 -0.86 3.26 15.87
N ARG A 62 -0.65 2.63 17.05
CA ARG A 62 -0.54 1.17 17.16
C ARG A 62 -1.84 0.47 16.78
N SER A 63 -2.99 1.00 17.20
CA SER A 63 -4.30 0.45 16.80
C SER A 63 -4.51 0.52 15.29
N PHE A 64 -4.19 1.66 14.67
CA PHE A 64 -4.25 1.81 13.22
C PHE A 64 -3.29 0.85 12.49
N GLN A 65 -2.05 0.73 12.99
CA GLN A 65 -1.07 -0.19 12.43
C GLN A 65 -1.55 -1.65 12.52
N ALA A 66 -2.21 -2.04 13.61
CA ALA A 66 -2.80 -3.37 13.75
C ALA A 66 -3.92 -3.62 12.72
N ILE A 67 -4.81 -2.63 12.51
CA ILE A 67 -5.85 -2.70 11.47
C ILE A 67 -5.19 -2.88 10.10
N LEU A 68 -4.26 -2.01 9.75
CA LEU A 68 -3.55 -2.07 8.46
C LEU A 68 -2.86 -3.41 8.24
N TRP A 69 -2.20 -3.96 9.27
CA TRP A 69 -1.55 -5.28 9.17
C TRP A 69 -2.53 -6.41 8.92
N ARG A 70 -3.72 -6.38 9.54
CA ARG A 70 -4.77 -7.37 9.25
C ARG A 70 -5.18 -7.30 7.78
N HIS A 71 -5.41 -6.11 7.25
CA HIS A 71 -5.72 -5.91 5.83
C HIS A 71 -4.63 -6.46 4.91
N TRP A 72 -3.35 -6.18 5.21
CA TRP A 72 -2.22 -6.75 4.44
C TRP A 72 -2.10 -8.27 4.52
N ALA A 73 -2.58 -8.87 5.61
CA ALA A 73 -2.59 -10.31 5.83
C ALA A 73 -3.78 -11.02 5.18
N LEU A 74 -4.84 -10.30 4.80
CA LEU A 74 -5.99 -10.89 4.12
C LEU A 74 -5.55 -11.57 2.82
N GLU A 75 -5.97 -12.82 2.68
CA GLU A 75 -5.80 -13.56 1.45
C GLU A 75 -6.89 -13.17 0.46
N TYR A 76 -6.48 -13.01 -0.79
CA TYR A 76 -7.37 -12.74 -1.88
C TYR A 76 -7.04 -13.66 -3.05
N ARG A 77 -8.07 -14.08 -3.78
CA ARG A 77 -7.98 -14.91 -4.97
C ARG A 77 -8.46 -14.09 -6.16
N ALA A 78 -7.55 -13.77 -7.08
CA ALA A 78 -7.88 -12.96 -8.26
C ALA A 78 -8.68 -13.73 -9.32
N SER A 79 -8.55 -15.06 -9.34
CA SER A 79 -9.32 -15.97 -10.18
C SER A 79 -9.45 -17.34 -9.53
N GLU A 80 -10.35 -18.18 -10.04
CA GLU A 80 -10.51 -19.58 -9.59
C GLU A 80 -9.27 -20.46 -9.84
N THR A 81 -8.34 -20.01 -10.68
CA THR A 81 -7.09 -20.71 -11.00
C THR A 81 -5.90 -20.16 -10.20
N ASP A 82 -6.04 -19.00 -9.55
CA ASP A 82 -4.95 -18.37 -8.82
C ASP A 82 -4.78 -19.03 -7.44
N SER A 83 -3.54 -19.20 -6.98
CA SER A 83 -3.31 -19.66 -5.60
C SER A 83 -3.64 -18.52 -4.63
N PRO A 84 -4.34 -18.78 -3.51
CA PRO A 84 -4.54 -17.79 -2.47
C PRO A 84 -3.20 -17.18 -2.05
N ALA A 85 -3.18 -15.86 -1.90
CA ALA A 85 -2.02 -15.12 -1.44
C ALA A 85 -2.46 -13.85 -0.75
N SER A 86 -1.75 -13.49 0.32
CA SER A 86 -2.01 -12.23 1.00
C SER A 86 -1.65 -11.03 0.13
N TYR A 87 -2.28 -9.88 0.38
CA TYR A 87 -1.91 -8.64 -0.30
C TYR A 87 -0.41 -8.35 -0.19
N ARG A 88 0.21 -8.68 0.95
CA ARG A 88 1.66 -8.52 1.15
C ARG A 88 2.46 -9.38 0.18
N GLN A 89 2.10 -10.65 0.03
CA GLN A 89 2.76 -11.55 -0.92
C GLN A 89 2.54 -11.08 -2.36
N ARG A 90 1.34 -10.58 -2.69
CA ARG A 90 1.03 -10.05 -4.02
C ARG A 90 1.85 -8.81 -4.37
N LEU A 91 2.05 -7.87 -3.45
CA LEU A 91 2.95 -6.73 -3.66
C LEU A 91 4.37 -7.19 -4.02
N VAL A 92 4.91 -8.17 -3.27
CA VAL A 92 6.24 -8.72 -3.54
C VAL A 92 6.28 -9.45 -4.89
N ARG A 93 5.24 -10.23 -5.23
CA ARG A 93 5.12 -10.89 -6.53
C ARG A 93 5.06 -9.88 -7.68
N MET A 94 4.35 -8.77 -7.50
CA MET A 94 4.25 -7.69 -8.49
C MET A 94 5.60 -7.00 -8.70
N ALA A 95 6.30 -6.63 -7.63
CA ALA A 95 7.63 -6.03 -7.73
C ALA A 95 8.63 -6.97 -8.44
N ARG A 96 8.57 -8.28 -8.14
CA ARG A 96 9.39 -9.30 -8.83
C ARG A 96 8.98 -9.49 -10.29
N GLY A 97 7.69 -9.46 -10.59
CA GLY A 97 7.15 -9.54 -11.95
C GLY A 97 7.62 -8.39 -12.81
N LEU A 98 7.52 -7.17 -12.29
CA LEU A 98 8.03 -5.97 -12.96
C LEU A 98 9.54 -6.08 -13.20
N ARG A 99 10.32 -6.50 -12.19
CA ARG A 99 11.77 -6.73 -12.38
C ARG A 99 12.05 -7.72 -13.52
N ARG A 100 11.30 -8.83 -13.63
CA ARG A 100 11.50 -9.80 -14.71
C ARG A 100 11.21 -9.17 -16.07
N HIS A 101 10.10 -8.48 -16.21
CA HIS A 101 9.72 -7.79 -17.45
C HIS A 101 10.76 -6.73 -17.87
N LEU A 102 11.34 -6.01 -16.92
CA LEU A 102 12.39 -5.02 -17.22
C LEU A 102 13.73 -5.65 -17.64
N LEU A 103 14.00 -6.90 -17.24
CA LEU A 103 15.19 -7.64 -17.65
C LEU A 103 14.97 -8.42 -18.96
N ASP A 104 13.73 -8.79 -19.23
CA ASP A 104 13.30 -9.59 -20.37
C ASP A 104 11.87 -9.17 -20.76
N SER A 105 11.77 -8.32 -21.79
CA SER A 105 10.51 -7.72 -22.23
C SER A 105 9.50 -8.73 -22.76
N GLU A 106 9.97 -9.93 -23.15
CA GLU A 106 9.10 -11.02 -23.59
C GLU A 106 8.31 -11.63 -22.44
N GLN A 107 8.75 -11.44 -21.19
CA GLN A 107 7.98 -11.86 -20.02
C GLN A 107 6.88 -10.84 -19.70
N PRO A 108 5.59 -11.21 -19.82
CA PRO A 108 4.51 -10.25 -19.59
C PRO A 108 4.46 -9.80 -18.12
N PHE A 109 4.29 -8.49 -17.92
CA PHE A 109 3.93 -7.93 -16.63
C PHE A 109 2.42 -7.71 -16.55
N ALA A 110 1.76 -8.40 -15.61
CA ALA A 110 0.35 -8.23 -15.32
C ALA A 110 0.16 -7.75 -13.87
N PRO A 111 -0.23 -6.48 -13.64
CA PRO A 111 -0.57 -6.02 -12.29
C PRO A 111 -1.85 -6.73 -11.79
N PRO A 112 -2.01 -6.87 -10.46
CA PRO A 112 -3.24 -7.40 -9.89
C PRO A 112 -4.41 -6.49 -10.28
N ARG A 113 -5.49 -7.10 -10.77
CA ARG A 113 -6.73 -6.38 -11.06
C ARG A 113 -7.37 -5.94 -9.75
N GLN A 114 -7.81 -4.68 -9.69
CA GLN A 114 -8.63 -4.20 -8.59
C GLN A 114 -10.03 -4.80 -8.76
N THR A 115 -10.53 -5.48 -7.72
CA THR A 115 -11.94 -5.91 -7.61
C THR A 115 -12.63 -5.19 -6.47
#